data_AF-Q6RW62-F1
#
_entry.id   AF-Q6RW62-F1
#
_cell.length_a   1.000
_cell.length_b   1.000
_cell.length_c   1.000
_cell.angle_alpha   90.00
_cell.angle_beta   90.00
_cell.angle_gamma   90.00
#
_symmetry.space_group_name_H-M   'P 1'
#
loop_
_entity.id
_entity.type
_entity.pdbx_description
1 polymer ?
#
loop_
_entity_poly.entity_id
_entity_poly.type
_entity_poly.pdbx_seq_one_letter_code
_entity_poly.pdbx_strand_id
1 'polypeptide(L)'
;MATLEKLMKAFESLKSFQQQQQQQQPPPQAPPPPPPPPPQPPQPPPQGQPPPPPPLPGPAEEPLHRPKKELSATKKDRVNHCLTICENIVAQSLRNSPEFQKLLGIAMELFLLCSDDAESDVRMVADECLNKVIKALMDSNLPRLQLELYKEIKKNGA
;
A
#
# COMPACT_ATOMS: atom_id res chain seq x y z
N MET A 1 11.16 19.46 8.26
CA MET A 1 11.50 19.67 6.82
C MET A 1 12.26 18.49 6.20
N ALA A 2 13.17 17.82 6.92
CA ALA A 2 13.97 16.71 6.36
C ALA A 2 13.13 15.51 5.84
N THR A 3 11.95 15.26 6.41
CA THR A 3 11.08 14.15 6.03
C THR A 3 10.49 14.31 4.62
N LEU A 4 10.15 15.54 4.22
CA LEU A 4 9.61 15.83 2.89
C LEU A 4 10.67 15.67 1.80
N GLU A 5 11.90 16.10 2.06
CA GLU A 5 13.02 15.89 1.14
C GLU A 5 13.33 14.39 0.94
N LYS A 6 13.24 13.59 2.01
CA LYS A 6 13.36 12.13 1.91
C LYS A 6 12.24 11.53 1.06
N LEU A 7 11.00 12.02 1.20
CA LEU A 7 9.88 11.59 0.35
C LEU A 7 10.08 11.95 -1.11
N MET A 8 10.48 13.19 -1.41
CA MET A 8 10.77 13.62 -2.78
C MET A 8 11.88 12.77 -3.39
N LYS A 9 12.97 12.52 -2.65
CA LYS A 9 14.04 11.61 -3.09
C LYS A 9 13.55 10.18 -3.30
N ALA A 10 12.72 9.65 -2.40
CA ALA A 10 12.16 8.30 -2.55
C ALA A 10 11.26 8.22 -3.79
N PHE A 11 10.40 9.22 -3.99
CA PHE A 11 9.53 9.33 -5.16
C PHE A 11 10.31 9.46 -6.47
N GLU A 12 11.36 10.28 -6.50
CA GLU A 12 12.23 10.43 -7.66
C GLU A 12 13.00 9.13 -7.94
N SER A 13 13.53 8.48 -6.91
CA SER A 13 14.18 7.16 -7.02
C SER A 13 13.23 6.09 -7.56
N LEU A 14 11.98 6.08 -7.11
CA LEU A 14 10.92 5.19 -7.63
C LEU A 14 10.63 5.44 -9.11
N LYS A 15 10.62 6.71 -9.54
CA LYS A 15 10.42 7.09 -10.94
C LYS A 15 11.60 6.65 -11.81
N SER A 16 12.82 6.89 -11.33
CA SER A 16 14.06 6.45 -12.00
C SER A 16 14.13 4.93 -12.11
N PHE A 17 13.73 4.19 -11.07
CA PHE A 17 13.65 2.73 -11.08
C PHE A 17 12.71 2.22 -12.18
N GLN A 18 11.53 2.84 -12.33
CA GLN A 18 10.59 2.46 -13.38
C GLN A 18 11.13 2.78 -14.79
N GLN A 19 11.78 3.94 -14.97
CA GLN A 19 12.40 4.33 -16.24
C GLN A 19 13.52 3.35 -16.65
N GLN A 20 14.36 2.94 -15.69
CA GLN A 20 15.45 2.01 -15.95
C GLN A 20 14.95 0.62 -16.34
N GLN A 21 13.85 0.16 -15.75
CA GLN A 21 13.22 -1.12 -16.10
C GLN A 21 12.66 -1.10 -17.54
N GLN A 22 12.10 0.03 -17.98
CA GLN A 22 11.59 0.18 -19.36
C GLN A 22 12.69 0.20 -20.42
N GLN A 23 13.92 0.60 -20.07
CA GLN A 23 15.05 0.65 -20.98
C GLN A 23 15.79 -0.70 -21.12
N GLN A 24 15.61 -1.63 -20.16
CA GLN A 24 16.11 -3.01 -20.26
C GLN A 24 15.14 -3.95 -20.98
N GLN A 25 13.87 -3.56 -21.18
CA GLN A 25 13.02 -4.26 -22.12
C GLN A 25 13.48 -3.91 -23.55
N PRO A 26 13.68 -4.89 -24.45
CA PRO A 26 13.84 -4.59 -25.86
C PRO A 26 12.65 -3.73 -26.31
N PRO A 27 12.85 -2.78 -27.25
CA PRO A 27 11.78 -1.90 -27.69
C PRO A 27 10.54 -2.74 -28.02
N PRO A 28 9.33 -2.35 -27.58
CA PRO A 28 8.13 -3.05 -27.97
C PRO A 28 8.12 -3.07 -29.50
N GLN A 29 8.26 -4.26 -30.09
CA GLN A 29 7.89 -4.47 -31.47
C GLN A 29 6.45 -3.96 -31.57
N ALA A 30 6.19 -3.05 -32.52
CA ALA A 30 4.86 -2.49 -32.71
C ALA A 30 3.84 -3.64 -32.69
N PRO A 31 2.76 -3.58 -31.88
CA PRO A 31 1.78 -4.65 -31.88
C PRO A 31 1.28 -4.83 -33.31
N PRO A 32 1.26 -6.06 -33.86
CA PRO A 32 0.63 -6.29 -35.15
C PRO A 32 -0.83 -5.84 -35.06
N PRO A 33 -1.42 -5.30 -36.15
CA PRO A 33 -2.82 -4.92 -36.15
C PRO A 33 -3.68 -6.12 -35.70
N PRO A 34 -4.72 -5.89 -34.87
CA PRO A 34 -5.56 -6.97 -34.39
C PRO A 34 -6.19 -7.70 -35.60
N PRO A 35 -6.21 -9.04 -35.62
CA PRO A 35 -6.92 -9.77 -36.65
C PRO A 35 -8.42 -9.43 -36.57
N PRO A 36 -9.14 -9.44 -37.72
CA PRO A 36 -10.58 -9.24 -37.72
C PRO A 36 -11.26 -10.31 -36.84
N PRO A 37 -12.32 -9.95 -36.09
CA PRO A 37 -13.00 -10.91 -35.22
C PRO A 37 -13.62 -12.03 -36.07
N PRO A 38 -13.46 -13.31 -35.66
CA PRO A 38 -14.17 -14.41 -36.31
C PRO A 38 -15.69 -14.29 -36.05
N PRO A 39 -16.53 -14.76 -36.98
CA PRO A 39 -17.97 -14.81 -36.76
C PRO A 39 -18.28 -15.73 -35.57
N GLN A 40 -19.00 -15.20 -34.58
CA GLN A 40 -19.39 -15.95 -33.39
C GLN A 40 -20.46 -17.02 -33.74
N PRO A 41 -20.29 -18.28 -33.34
CA PRO A 41 -21.37 -19.26 -33.40
C PRO A 41 -22.45 -18.95 -32.35
N PRO A 42 -23.71 -19.34 -32.59
CA PRO A 42 -24.82 -19.08 -31.68
C PRO A 42 -24.59 -19.74 -30.31
N GLN A 43 -24.78 -18.96 -29.24
CA GLN A 43 -24.61 -19.41 -27.86
C GLN A 43 -25.77 -20.34 -27.45
N PRO A 44 -25.52 -21.43 -26.71
CA PRO A 44 -26.57 -22.26 -26.11
C PRO A 44 -27.25 -21.52 -24.93
N PRO A 45 -28.48 -21.90 -24.56
CA PRO A 45 -29.22 -21.26 -23.47
C PRO A 45 -28.56 -21.49 -22.10
N PRO A 46 -28.72 -20.56 -21.15
CA PRO A 46 -28.11 -20.65 -19.83
C PRO A 46 -28.72 -21.80 -19.01
N GLN A 47 -27.89 -22.76 -18.61
CA GLN A 47 -28.24 -23.74 -17.59
C GLN A 47 -28.12 -23.08 -16.21
N GLY A 48 -29.19 -23.21 -15.41
CA GLY A 48 -29.29 -22.61 -14.08
C GLY A 48 -28.15 -23.02 -13.16
N GLN A 49 -27.52 -22.04 -12.52
CA GLN A 49 -26.56 -22.27 -11.45
C GLN A 49 -27.30 -22.78 -10.20
N PRO A 50 -26.77 -23.78 -9.47
CA PRO A 50 -27.27 -24.10 -8.13
C PRO A 50 -26.93 -22.96 -7.15
N PRO A 51 -27.73 -22.77 -6.08
CA PRO A 51 -27.51 -21.72 -5.10
C PRO A 51 -26.23 -21.94 -4.28
N PRO A 52 -25.60 -20.86 -3.76
CA PRO A 52 -24.45 -20.98 -2.88
C PRO A 52 -24.85 -21.56 -1.51
N PRO A 53 -23.94 -22.26 -0.80
CA PRO A 53 -24.17 -22.72 0.55
C PRO A 53 -24.22 -21.55 1.57
N PRO A 54 -24.87 -21.72 2.73
CA PRO A 54 -24.92 -20.71 3.78
C PRO A 54 -23.55 -20.58 4.49
N PRO A 55 -23.25 -19.43 5.12
CA PRO A 55 -22.02 -19.26 5.88
C PRO A 55 -22.05 -20.08 7.18
N LEU A 56 -20.93 -20.71 7.51
CA LEU A 56 -20.69 -21.34 8.81
C LEU A 56 -20.52 -20.27 9.89
N PRO A 57 -21.04 -20.48 11.12
CA PRO A 57 -20.76 -19.63 12.26
C PRO A 57 -19.37 -19.99 12.84
N GLY A 58 -18.40 -19.10 12.67
CA GLY A 58 -17.17 -19.11 13.45
C GLY A 58 -17.36 -18.32 14.76
N PRO A 59 -16.80 -18.79 15.89
CA PRO A 59 -16.93 -18.09 17.17
C PRO A 59 -15.86 -16.99 17.33
N ALA A 60 -16.21 -16.01 18.17
CA ALA A 60 -15.35 -15.03 18.83
C ALA A 60 -14.80 -13.85 18.00
N GLU A 61 -15.61 -12.80 17.90
CA GLU A 61 -15.10 -11.42 17.84
C GLU A 61 -15.70 -10.60 18.99
N GLU A 62 -14.97 -10.58 20.10
CA GLU A 62 -15.01 -9.53 21.12
C GLU A 62 -13.56 -9.04 21.30
N PRO A 63 -13.29 -7.78 21.68
CA PRO A 63 -14.04 -6.55 21.44
C PRO A 63 -13.23 -5.57 20.57
N LEU A 64 -13.96 -4.78 19.80
CA LEU A 64 -13.54 -3.51 19.21
C LEU A 64 -12.87 -2.62 20.27
N HIS A 65 -11.54 -2.65 20.35
CA HIS A 65 -10.78 -1.61 21.02
C HIS A 65 -10.81 -0.37 20.11
N ARG A 66 -11.82 0.46 20.33
CA ARG A 66 -11.69 1.91 20.16
C ARG A 66 -10.88 2.42 21.36
N PRO A 67 -9.74 3.07 21.15
CA PRO A 67 -9.37 4.21 21.98
C PRO A 67 -9.77 5.48 21.25
N LYS A 68 -10.97 5.99 21.56
CA LYS A 68 -11.23 7.43 21.51
C LYS A 68 -10.86 7.96 22.90
N LYS A 69 -9.93 8.94 22.96
CA LYS A 69 -9.32 9.60 24.16
C LYS A 69 -8.18 8.76 24.75
N GLU A 70 -6.92 9.17 24.87
CA GLU A 70 -6.24 10.48 24.88
C GLU A 70 -4.82 10.28 24.29
N LEU A 71 -4.32 11.23 23.51
CA LEU A 71 -2.96 11.22 22.95
C LEU A 71 -1.92 11.49 24.06
N SER A 72 -1.73 10.50 24.92
CA SER A 72 -0.52 10.30 25.73
C SER A 72 -0.01 8.88 25.49
N ALA A 73 0.11 8.50 24.20
CA ALA A 73 0.77 7.26 23.83
C ALA A 73 2.21 7.32 24.34
N THR A 74 2.55 6.45 25.29
CA THR A 74 3.92 6.36 25.79
C THR A 74 4.88 6.07 24.63
N LYS A 75 6.15 6.44 24.76
CA LYS A 75 7.20 6.12 23.77
C LYS A 75 7.11 4.67 23.27
N LYS A 76 6.97 3.72 24.19
CA LYS A 76 6.85 2.29 23.90
C LYS A 76 5.61 1.98 23.04
N ASP A 77 4.48 2.60 23.32
CA ASP A 77 3.25 2.41 22.55
C ASP A 77 3.42 2.91 21.11
N ARG A 78 3.99 4.11 20.92
CA ARG A 78 4.26 4.67 19.58
C ARG A 78 5.18 3.79 18.74
N VAL A 79 6.25 3.26 19.35
CA VAL A 79 7.15 2.29 18.70
C VAL A 79 6.39 1.04 18.29
N ASN A 80 5.62 0.44 19.20
CA ASN A 80 4.83 -0.76 18.90
C ASN A 80 3.79 -0.51 17.81
N HIS A 81 3.17 0.68 17.80
CA HIS A 81 2.20 1.07 16.80
C HIS A 81 2.82 1.14 15.40
N CYS A 82 4.00 1.76 15.26
CA CYS A 82 4.74 1.80 14.00
C CYS A 82 5.05 0.39 13.48
N LEU A 83 5.57 -0.48 14.35
CA LEU A 83 5.91 -1.86 14.01
C LEU A 83 4.67 -2.65 13.57
N THR A 84 3.59 -2.55 14.34
CA THR A 84 2.34 -3.30 14.07
C THR A 84 1.76 -2.90 12.72
N ILE A 85 1.69 -1.60 12.42
CA ILE A 85 1.21 -1.12 11.13
C ILE A 85 2.14 -1.54 10.00
N CYS A 86 3.46 -1.47 10.20
CA CYS A 86 4.43 -1.94 9.22
C CYS A 86 4.20 -3.41 8.87
N GLU A 87 4.03 -4.28 9.87
CA GLU A 87 3.79 -5.72 9.66
C GLU A 87 2.50 -5.96 8.87
N ASN A 88 1.43 -5.23 9.18
CA ASN A 88 0.16 -5.33 8.47
C ASN A 88 0.26 -4.88 7.01
N ILE A 89 0.97 -3.78 6.73
CA ILE A 89 1.15 -3.30 5.36
C ILE A 89 1.99 -4.26 4.52
N VAL A 90 3.05 -4.83 5.11
CA VAL A 90 3.89 -5.80 4.39
C VAL A 90 3.26 -7.19 4.31
N ALA A 91 2.21 -7.49 5.08
CA ALA A 91 1.51 -8.77 4.99
C ALA A 91 0.82 -8.93 3.62
N GLN A 92 1.15 -9.99 2.90
CA GLN A 92 0.67 -10.22 1.52
C GLN A 92 -0.86 -10.34 1.44
N SER A 93 -1.50 -10.93 2.46
CA SER A 93 -2.95 -11.10 2.54
C SER A 93 -3.71 -9.78 2.51
N LEU A 94 -3.16 -8.73 3.13
CA LEU A 94 -3.77 -7.41 3.17
C LEU A 94 -3.61 -6.66 1.85
N ARG A 95 -2.49 -6.83 1.13
CA ARG A 95 -2.17 -6.02 -0.08
C ARG A 95 -3.19 -6.12 -1.22
N ASN A 96 -3.90 -7.24 -1.31
CA ASN A 96 -4.93 -7.46 -2.33
C ASN A 96 -6.34 -7.02 -1.89
N SER A 97 -6.51 -6.65 -0.62
CA SER A 97 -7.80 -6.18 -0.10
C SER A 97 -8.04 -4.72 -0.48
N PRO A 98 -9.31 -4.33 -0.73
CA PRO A 98 -9.66 -2.93 -0.98
C PRO A 98 -9.38 -2.01 0.22
N GLU A 99 -9.34 -2.56 1.44
CA GLU A 99 -8.99 -1.83 2.68
C GLU A 99 -7.51 -1.44 2.72
N PHE A 100 -6.64 -2.16 1.99
CA PHE A 100 -5.21 -1.88 1.91
C PHE A 100 -4.92 -0.43 1.52
N GLN A 101 -5.72 0.11 0.60
CA GLN A 101 -5.52 1.44 0.08
C GLN A 101 -5.70 2.51 1.15
N LYS A 102 -6.70 2.33 2.02
CA LYS A 102 -6.94 3.23 3.15
C LYS A 102 -5.87 3.03 4.21
N LEU A 103 -5.53 1.77 4.51
CA LEU A 103 -4.52 1.44 5.51
C LEU A 103 -3.14 1.98 5.12
N LEU A 104 -2.76 1.89 3.85
CA LEU A 104 -1.49 2.40 3.32
C LEU A 104 -1.41 3.92 3.46
N GLY A 105 -2.48 4.64 3.13
CA GLY A 105 -2.53 6.10 3.32
C GLY A 105 -2.36 6.49 4.78
N ILE A 106 -3.10 5.82 5.69
CA ILE A 106 -2.98 6.04 7.14
C ILE A 106 -1.56 5.71 7.63
N ALA A 107 -0.97 4.62 7.16
CA ALA A 107 0.38 4.20 7.53
C ALA A 107 1.44 5.21 7.08
N MET A 108 1.33 5.72 5.84
CA MET A 108 2.26 6.74 5.34
C MET A 108 2.17 8.01 6.18
N GLU A 109 0.98 8.51 6.47
CA GLU A 109 0.79 9.70 7.32
C GLU A 109 1.35 9.48 8.72
N LEU A 110 1.09 8.33 9.33
CA LEU A 110 1.61 7.99 10.66
C LEU A 110 3.14 7.90 10.67
N PHE A 111 3.76 7.19 9.72
CA PHE A 111 5.22 7.08 9.69
C PHE A 111 5.88 8.44 9.53
N LEU A 112 5.29 9.33 8.73
CA LEU A 112 5.79 10.69 8.56
C LEU A 112 5.65 11.51 9.84
N LEU A 113 4.52 11.39 10.55
CA LEU A 113 4.32 12.01 11.86
C LEU A 113 5.35 11.49 12.89
N CYS A 114 5.54 10.17 12.95
CA CYS A 114 6.49 9.54 13.87
C CYS A 114 7.96 9.82 13.50
N SER A 115 8.24 10.18 12.24
CA SER A 115 9.58 10.60 11.81
C SER A 115 9.98 11.98 12.35
N ASP A 116 9.00 12.81 12.74
CA ASP A 116 9.22 14.11 13.40
C ASP A 116 9.00 14.04 14.92
N ASP A 117 8.83 12.84 15.50
CA ASP A 117 8.59 12.66 16.93
C ASP A 117 9.77 13.17 17.76
N ALA A 118 9.52 13.67 18.98
CA ALA A 118 10.58 14.11 19.88
C ALA A 118 11.50 12.96 20.35
N GLU A 119 10.97 11.74 20.41
CA GLU A 119 11.72 10.56 20.85
C GLU A 119 12.55 9.95 19.72
N SER A 120 13.87 9.86 19.92
CA SER A 120 14.81 9.29 18.94
C SER A 120 14.46 7.86 18.52
N ASP A 121 14.04 6.99 19.46
CA ASP A 121 13.68 5.61 19.14
C ASP A 121 12.43 5.52 18.25
N VAL A 122 11.46 6.44 18.45
CA VAL A 122 10.27 6.50 17.60
C VAL A 122 10.67 6.93 16.19
N ARG A 123 11.51 7.95 16.05
CA ARG A 123 12.03 8.40 14.75
C ARG A 123 12.79 7.29 14.03
N MET A 124 13.64 6.55 14.75
CA MET A 124 14.42 5.44 14.18
C MET A 124 13.51 4.33 13.66
N VAL A 125 12.54 3.89 14.47
CA VAL A 125 11.60 2.83 14.09
C VAL A 125 10.71 3.24 12.93
N ALA A 126 10.21 4.49 12.93
CA ALA A 126 9.42 5.01 11.83
C ALA A 126 10.19 4.98 10.50
N ASP A 127 11.48 5.36 10.52
CA ASP A 127 12.32 5.33 9.33
C ASP A 127 12.56 3.90 8.81
N GLU A 128 12.83 2.95 9.71
CA GLU A 128 12.99 1.54 9.34
C GLU A 128 11.70 0.95 8.76
N CYS A 129 10.56 1.21 9.41
CA CYS A 129 9.24 0.78 8.94
C CYS A 129 8.91 1.37 7.57
N LEU A 130 9.13 2.68 7.38
CA LEU A 130 8.89 3.33 6.10
C LEU A 130 9.75 2.73 4.99
N ASN A 131 11.06 2.55 5.23
CA ASN A 131 11.97 1.91 4.28
C ASN A 131 11.55 0.48 3.95
N LYS A 132 11.14 -0.31 4.95
CA LYS A 132 10.67 -1.68 4.76
C LYS A 132 9.40 -1.75 3.93
N VAL A 133 8.43 -0.87 4.21
CA VAL A 133 7.18 -0.75 3.44
C VAL A 133 7.46 -0.35 1.99
N ILE A 134 8.28 0.68 1.77
CA ILE A 134 8.66 1.10 0.41
C ILE A 134 9.25 -0.08 -0.37
N LYS A 135 10.25 -0.77 0.18
CA LYS A 135 10.87 -1.95 -0.46
C LYS A 135 9.87 -3.07 -0.76
N ALA A 136 8.99 -3.39 0.20
CA ALA A 136 8.00 -4.45 0.03
C ALA A 136 6.94 -4.13 -1.02
N LEU A 137 6.60 -2.85 -1.18
CA LEU A 137 5.59 -2.39 -2.13
C LEU A 137 6.16 -2.01 -3.49
N MET A 138 7.46 -1.74 -3.59
CA MET A 138 8.14 -1.51 -4.87
C MET A 138 7.99 -2.68 -5.84
N ASP A 139 8.04 -3.91 -5.32
CA ASP A 139 7.97 -5.12 -6.15
C ASP A 139 6.53 -5.45 -6.58
N SER A 140 5.57 -5.34 -5.65
CA SER A 140 4.20 -5.84 -5.90
C SER A 140 3.12 -4.76 -6.09
N ASN A 141 3.35 -3.51 -5.65
CA ASN A 141 2.32 -2.46 -5.54
C ASN A 141 2.85 -1.05 -5.88
N LEU A 142 3.84 -0.97 -6.76
CA LEU A 142 4.55 0.28 -7.10
C LEU A 142 3.60 1.46 -7.44
N PRO A 143 2.56 1.30 -8.27
CA PRO A 143 1.68 2.42 -8.62
C PRO A 143 0.92 2.98 -7.42
N ARG A 144 0.56 2.12 -6.46
CA ARG A 144 -0.16 2.54 -5.25
C ARG A 144 0.75 3.28 -4.29
N LEU A 145 1.97 2.78 -4.13
CA LEU A 145 3.00 3.45 -3.33
C LEU A 145 3.31 4.85 -3.89
N GLN A 146 3.49 4.97 -5.20
CA GLN A 146 3.74 6.27 -5.85
C GLN A 146 2.60 7.27 -5.60
N LEU A 147 1.34 6.83 -5.67
CA LEU A 147 0.19 7.69 -5.45
C LEU A 147 0.15 8.26 -4.02
N GLU A 148 0.36 7.42 -3.01
CA GLU A 148 0.33 7.86 -1.61
C GLU A 148 1.51 8.79 -1.28
N LEU A 149 2.72 8.49 -1.77
CA LEU A 149 3.88 9.38 -1.63
C LEU A 149 3.62 10.75 -2.29
N TYR A 150 3.03 10.75 -3.49
CA TYR A 150 2.71 11.99 -4.20
C TYR A 150 1.67 12.84 -3.45
N LYS A 151 0.64 12.22 -2.87
CA LYS A 151 -0.37 12.91 -2.05
C LYS A 151 0.28 13.59 -0.85
N GLU A 152 1.16 12.90 -0.14
CA GLU A 152 1.83 13.47 1.03
C GLU A 152 2.80 14.59 0.65
N ILE A 153 3.54 14.45 -0.46
CA ILE A 153 4.40 15.52 -0.97
C ILE A 153 3.57 16.77 -1.29
N LYS A 154 2.44 16.61 -1.99
CA LYS A 154 1.53 17.72 -2.30
C LYS A 154 0.90 18.35 -1.05
N LYS A 155 0.59 17.55 -0.04
CA LYS A 155 -0.04 18.02 1.21
C LYS A 155 0.93 18.78 2.10
N ASN A 156 2.18 18.34 2.19
CA ASN A 156 3.19 18.95 3.07
C ASN A 156 4.04 20.03 2.37
N GLY A 157 4.02 20.10 1.04
CA GLY A 157 4.75 21.09 0.24
C GLY A 157 3.92 22.30 -0.20
N ALA A 158 2.66 22.41 0.24
CA ALA A 158 1.76 23.54 -0.01
C ALA A 158 1.75 24.52 1.16
#